data_AF-A0A934GXS5-F1
#
_entry.id   AF-A0A934GXS5-F1
#
_cell.length_a   1.000
_cell.length_b   1.000
_cell.length_c   1.000
_cell.angle_alpha   90.00
_cell.angle_beta   90.00
_cell.angle_gamma   90.00
#
_symmetry.space_group_name_H-M   'P 1'
#
loop_
_entity.id
_entity.type
_entity.pdbx_description
1 polymer ?
#
loop_
_entity_poly.entity_id
_entity_poly.type
_entity_poly.pdbx_seq_one_letter_code
_entity_poly.pdbx_strand_id
1 'polypeptide(L)'
;MRKIVLMILVALLMAVPFAGTVRAQDGDPAVVAGEYLKSQQLEDGSWGDDLDTTALAVIALSALGEDTSAAVAWMESDVMSLSFPEDAPSIDTAAVVLIAVAETGGDVTTFANGQLLTAYSESLQQSRGENITELCFGLAALPALGQAFPPTAIMGLGMLQNEDGGFGTFDIQPIDETQATLPAEAVNGSTVEDTAVCAQVLAAAGETDTLAKALDYLRAAQNEDGGWNLSFLFSETSDAFATALVIQALLASGEDLADWGNPENTLFSFINFETGEVILADGSDAKSNILSTALVVQVFRGVVWTNLGAGLPATDGGDTSGGDTTSDEVGPAIDPNWAVVAQGFAMTELDTADDFLVTVVDPFNGDELYGVQIINWTAEYTYTPYLLEQFLTADVLLWLGDHEPDFWTNLSDVAINLLPADVLAQLPEEVQARAGK
;
A
#
# COMPACT_ATOMS: atom_id res chain seq x y z
N MET A 1 -22.16 -29.17 -43.78
CA MET A 1 -21.24 -28.80 -44.88
C MET A 1 -21.19 -27.28 -44.99
N ARG A 2 -20.01 -26.72 -44.67
CA ARG A 2 -19.50 -25.37 -44.97
C ARG A 2 -20.08 -24.69 -46.23
N LYS A 3 -20.31 -23.36 -46.18
CA LYS A 3 -19.78 -22.23 -47.04
C LYS A 3 -20.31 -20.90 -46.42
N ILE A 4 -19.55 -20.04 -45.71
CA ILE A 4 -18.58 -18.99 -46.13
C ILE A 4 -19.00 -18.16 -47.36
N VAL A 5 -19.36 -16.87 -47.16
CA VAL A 5 -19.05 -15.63 -47.94
C VAL A 5 -19.47 -14.42 -47.03
N LEU A 6 -18.57 -13.72 -46.32
CA LEU A 6 -17.73 -12.53 -46.65
C LEU A 6 -18.46 -11.17 -46.83
N MET A 7 -18.26 -10.29 -45.82
CA MET A 7 -18.13 -8.81 -45.71
C MET A 7 -18.69 -7.87 -46.79
N ILE A 8 -19.30 -6.74 -46.35
CA ILE A 8 -18.88 -5.36 -46.65
C ILE A 8 -19.20 -4.44 -45.44
N LEU A 9 -18.18 -3.65 -45.10
CA LEU A 9 -18.03 -2.63 -44.06
C LEU A 9 -18.65 -1.29 -44.51
N VAL A 10 -19.36 -0.56 -43.64
CA VAL A 10 -19.37 0.92 -43.65
C VAL A 10 -19.48 1.40 -42.21
N ALA A 11 -18.36 1.92 -41.72
CA ALA A 11 -18.21 2.61 -40.44
C ALA A 11 -18.87 4.00 -40.49
N LEU A 12 -19.48 4.41 -39.38
CA LEU A 12 -19.66 5.82 -39.05
C LEU A 12 -19.22 6.01 -37.59
N LEU A 13 -17.95 6.39 -37.43
CA LEU A 13 -17.42 6.95 -36.18
C LEU A 13 -18.10 8.30 -35.92
N MET A 14 -18.72 8.46 -34.76
CA MET A 14 -18.82 9.79 -34.14
C MET A 14 -17.59 9.95 -33.23
N ALA A 15 -16.75 10.91 -33.60
CA ALA A 15 -15.59 11.32 -32.86
C ALA A 15 -16.01 11.97 -31.54
N VAL A 16 -15.67 11.33 -30.42
CA VAL A 16 -15.55 12.01 -29.13
C VAL A 16 -14.20 12.75 -29.15
N PRO A 17 -14.14 14.05 -28.86
CA PRO A 17 -12.88 14.74 -28.79
C PRO A 17 -12.12 14.24 -27.56
N PHE A 18 -11.03 13.51 -27.80
CA PHE A 18 -9.96 13.34 -26.83
C PHE A 18 -9.40 14.72 -26.51
N ALA A 19 -9.83 15.30 -25.39
CA ALA A 19 -9.08 16.35 -24.74
C ALA A 19 -7.90 15.68 -24.03
N GLY A 20 -6.80 15.50 -24.76
CA GLY A 20 -5.52 15.23 -24.14
C GLY A 20 -5.04 16.48 -23.42
N THR A 21 -4.66 16.34 -22.15
CA THR A 21 -3.38 16.76 -21.55
C THR A 21 -3.46 16.59 -20.04
N VAL A 22 -2.91 15.49 -19.51
CA VAL A 22 -1.85 15.47 -18.47
C VAL A 22 -1.12 14.13 -18.66
N ARG A 23 0.10 14.15 -19.20
CA ARG A 23 1.04 13.03 -19.10
C ARG A 23 2.23 13.56 -18.31
N ALA A 24 2.21 13.30 -17.00
CA ALA A 24 3.30 13.50 -16.05
C ALA A 24 3.07 12.76 -14.70
N GLN A 25 2.04 11.91 -14.58
CA GLN A 25 1.66 11.22 -13.33
C GLN A 25 1.64 9.69 -13.44
N ASP A 26 2.13 9.12 -14.55
CA ASP A 26 2.02 7.68 -14.87
C ASP A 26 2.95 6.77 -14.00
N GLY A 27 3.38 7.20 -12.81
CA GLY A 27 4.29 6.45 -11.94
C GLY A 27 4.11 6.65 -10.43
N ASP A 28 3.06 7.36 -9.96
CA ASP A 28 2.78 7.45 -8.52
C ASP A 28 1.89 6.25 -8.09
N PRO A 29 2.38 5.35 -7.21
CA PRO A 29 1.66 4.17 -6.74
C PRO A 29 0.24 4.46 -6.26
N ALA A 30 0.05 5.55 -5.51
CA ALA A 30 -1.25 5.87 -4.94
C ALA A 30 -2.20 6.49 -5.96
N VAL A 31 -1.70 7.21 -6.97
CA VAL A 31 -2.54 7.71 -8.08
C VAL A 31 -3.02 6.53 -8.93
N VAL A 32 -2.10 5.61 -9.27
CA VAL A 32 -2.41 4.42 -10.07
C VAL A 32 -3.44 3.54 -9.36
N ALA A 33 -3.24 3.26 -8.07
CA ALA A 33 -4.20 2.55 -7.24
C ALA A 33 -5.54 3.29 -7.06
N GLY A 34 -5.49 4.62 -6.93
CA GLY A 34 -6.69 5.46 -6.86
C GLY A 34 -7.55 5.43 -8.12
N GLU A 35 -6.94 5.40 -9.30
CA GLU A 35 -7.67 5.26 -10.57
C GLU A 35 -8.36 3.90 -10.69
N TYR A 36 -7.74 2.82 -10.18
CA TYR A 36 -8.43 1.54 -10.05
C TYR A 36 -9.68 1.67 -9.16
N LEU A 37 -9.56 2.25 -7.96
CA LEU A 37 -10.71 2.45 -7.07
C LEU A 37 -11.83 3.21 -7.79
N LYS A 38 -11.53 4.33 -8.43
CA LYS A 38 -12.51 5.12 -9.21
C LYS A 38 -13.19 4.28 -10.30
N SER A 39 -12.44 3.41 -10.97
CA SER A 39 -12.99 2.51 -12.00
C SER A 39 -13.95 1.45 -11.45
N GLN A 40 -13.80 1.07 -10.18
CA GLN A 40 -14.65 0.09 -9.50
C GLN A 40 -15.89 0.71 -8.83
N GLN A 41 -15.99 2.04 -8.76
CA GLN A 41 -17.13 2.71 -8.13
C GLN A 41 -18.44 2.40 -8.89
N LEU A 42 -19.48 1.99 -8.16
CA LEU A 42 -20.81 1.77 -8.71
C LEU A 42 -21.51 3.10 -9.02
N GLU A 43 -22.55 3.06 -9.87
CA GLU A 43 -23.31 4.27 -10.26
C GLU A 43 -23.96 5.01 -9.08
N ASP A 44 -24.20 4.31 -7.96
CA ASP A 44 -24.76 4.89 -6.73
C ASP A 44 -23.69 5.50 -5.81
N GLY A 45 -22.40 5.41 -6.17
CA GLY A 45 -21.27 5.95 -5.45
C GLY A 45 -20.56 4.95 -4.54
N SER A 46 -21.07 3.73 -4.38
CA SER A 46 -20.53 2.71 -3.46
C SER A 46 -19.45 1.82 -4.09
N TRP A 47 -18.77 1.05 -3.25
CA TRP A 47 -17.88 -0.05 -3.65
C TRP A 47 -18.43 -1.41 -3.19
N GLY A 48 -19.66 -1.72 -3.58
CA GLY A 48 -20.35 -2.94 -3.19
C GLY A 48 -21.57 -2.66 -2.32
N ASP A 49 -21.91 -3.58 -1.43
CA ASP A 49 -23.10 -3.51 -0.57
C ASP A 49 -22.77 -3.36 0.92
N ASP A 50 -21.52 -3.04 1.26
CA ASP A 50 -21.09 -2.83 2.65
C ASP A 50 -20.43 -1.46 2.89
N LEU A 51 -20.58 -1.01 4.13
CA LEU A 51 -20.09 0.28 4.61
C LEU A 51 -18.57 0.32 4.71
N ASP A 52 -17.89 -0.77 5.08
CA ASP A 52 -16.44 -0.81 5.31
C ASP A 52 -15.67 -0.54 4.03
N THR A 53 -16.01 -1.27 2.96
CA THR A 53 -15.34 -1.15 1.67
C THR A 53 -15.53 0.25 1.09
N THR A 54 -16.75 0.79 1.19
CA THR A 54 -17.04 2.16 0.73
C THR A 54 -16.32 3.21 1.59
N ALA A 55 -16.28 3.05 2.91
CA ALA A 55 -15.61 3.99 3.80
C ALA A 55 -14.09 4.02 3.59
N LEU A 56 -13.44 2.86 3.43
CA LEU A 56 -12.00 2.79 3.13
C LEU A 56 -11.67 3.40 1.77
N ALA A 57 -12.50 3.15 0.75
CA ALA A 57 -12.35 3.80 -0.56
C ALA A 57 -12.52 5.33 -0.45
N VAL A 58 -13.46 5.81 0.37
CA VAL A 58 -13.63 7.25 0.64
C VAL A 58 -12.39 7.86 1.30
N ILE A 59 -11.82 7.21 2.31
CA ILE A 59 -10.59 7.69 2.96
C ILE A 59 -9.45 7.77 1.94
N ALA A 60 -9.24 6.70 1.16
CA ALA A 60 -8.22 6.63 0.13
C ALA A 60 -8.36 7.75 -0.92
N LEU A 61 -9.56 7.91 -1.48
CA LEU A 61 -9.83 8.91 -2.52
C LEU A 61 -9.80 10.35 -1.98
N SER A 62 -10.25 10.57 -0.75
CA SER A 62 -10.12 11.87 -0.07
C SER A 62 -8.64 12.25 0.11
N ALA A 63 -7.77 11.30 0.44
CA ALA A 63 -6.33 11.52 0.55
C ALA A 63 -5.65 11.86 -0.79
N LEU A 64 -6.28 11.48 -1.92
CA LEU A 64 -5.89 11.89 -3.27
C LEU A 64 -6.50 13.23 -3.71
N GLY A 65 -7.39 13.82 -2.89
CA GLY A 65 -8.13 15.04 -3.23
C GLY A 65 -9.25 14.82 -4.24
N GLU A 66 -9.71 13.58 -4.40
CA GLU A 66 -10.81 13.21 -5.30
C GLU A 66 -12.18 13.54 -4.69
N ASP A 67 -13.20 13.70 -5.55
CA ASP A 67 -14.56 13.94 -5.08
C ASP A 67 -15.22 12.66 -4.55
N THR A 68 -15.49 12.63 -3.26
CA THR A 68 -16.11 11.51 -2.55
C THR A 68 -17.58 11.73 -2.18
N SER A 69 -18.19 12.84 -2.64
CA SER A 69 -19.51 13.27 -2.20
C SER A 69 -20.63 12.26 -2.48
N ALA A 70 -20.58 11.56 -3.61
CA ALA A 70 -21.53 10.50 -3.95
C ALA A 70 -21.43 9.31 -2.98
N ALA A 71 -20.21 8.88 -2.67
CA ALA A 71 -19.94 7.77 -1.77
C ALA A 71 -20.35 8.10 -0.32
N VAL A 72 -20.05 9.32 0.15
CA VAL A 72 -20.49 9.80 1.47
C VAL A 72 -22.03 9.86 1.55
N ALA A 73 -22.69 10.34 0.50
CA ALA A 73 -24.16 10.36 0.44
C ALA A 73 -24.77 8.95 0.43
N TRP A 74 -24.11 8.00 -0.25
CA TRP A 74 -24.51 6.59 -0.22
C TRP A 74 -24.40 6.02 1.21
N MET A 75 -23.26 6.20 1.89
CA MET A 75 -23.09 5.72 3.27
C MET A 75 -24.12 6.35 4.22
N GLU A 76 -24.42 7.64 4.07
CA GLU A 76 -25.45 8.30 4.88
C GLU A 76 -26.84 7.67 4.64
N SER A 77 -27.19 7.44 3.38
CA SER A 77 -28.46 6.81 3.01
C SER A 77 -28.55 5.37 3.51
N ASP A 78 -27.46 4.61 3.41
CA ASP A 78 -27.41 3.21 3.85
C ASP A 78 -27.60 3.13 5.36
N VAL A 79 -26.84 3.90 6.16
CA VAL A 79 -27.01 3.99 7.60
C VAL A 79 -28.42 4.43 7.99
N MET A 80 -28.99 5.43 7.29
CA MET A 80 -30.37 5.88 7.56
C MET A 80 -31.45 4.83 7.24
N SER A 81 -31.12 3.80 6.47
CA SER A 81 -32.03 2.72 6.13
C SER A 81 -32.09 1.61 7.19
N LEU A 82 -31.10 1.52 8.07
CA LEU A 82 -30.95 0.48 9.09
C LEU A 82 -31.97 0.63 10.23
N SER A 83 -32.45 -0.50 10.77
CA SER A 83 -33.36 -0.51 11.92
C SER A 83 -32.60 -0.51 13.23
N PHE A 84 -32.26 0.67 13.75
CA PHE A 84 -31.57 0.77 15.04
C PHE A 84 -32.47 0.39 16.24
N PRO A 85 -31.93 -0.29 17.28
CA PRO A 85 -30.54 -0.74 17.40
C PRO A 85 -30.26 -2.15 16.84
N GLU A 86 -31.27 -2.82 16.27
CA GLU A 86 -31.19 -4.22 15.84
C GLU A 86 -30.20 -4.45 14.70
N ASP A 87 -30.20 -3.56 13.71
CA ASP A 87 -29.32 -3.60 12.54
C ASP A 87 -28.16 -2.59 12.64
N ALA A 88 -27.81 -2.15 13.85
CA ALA A 88 -26.71 -1.22 14.03
C ALA A 88 -25.39 -1.84 13.52
N PRO A 89 -24.56 -1.11 12.75
CA PRO A 89 -23.24 -1.60 12.36
C PRO A 89 -22.41 -1.97 13.58
N SER A 90 -21.51 -2.94 13.42
CA SER A 90 -20.51 -3.25 14.41
C SER A 90 -19.61 -2.03 14.68
N ILE A 91 -18.97 -2.01 15.84
CA ILE A 91 -18.22 -0.83 16.29
C ILE A 91 -17.03 -0.49 15.39
N ASP A 92 -16.39 -1.50 14.81
CA ASP A 92 -15.33 -1.38 13.81
C ASP A 92 -15.84 -0.70 12.54
N THR A 93 -16.94 -1.17 11.96
CA THR A 93 -17.56 -0.53 10.78
C THR A 93 -18.00 0.89 11.08
N ALA A 94 -18.64 1.11 12.22
CA ALA A 94 -19.05 2.44 12.62
C ALA A 94 -17.84 3.38 12.80
N ALA A 95 -16.72 2.88 13.35
CA ALA A 95 -15.50 3.66 13.52
C ALA A 95 -14.89 4.07 12.17
N VAL A 96 -14.76 3.14 11.21
CA VAL A 96 -14.19 3.43 9.88
C VAL A 96 -15.07 4.42 9.10
N VAL A 97 -16.39 4.28 9.16
CA VAL A 97 -17.31 5.25 8.54
C VAL A 97 -17.16 6.65 9.18
N LEU A 98 -17.05 6.74 10.51
CA LEU A 98 -16.84 8.02 11.18
C LEU A 98 -15.49 8.66 10.81
N ILE A 99 -14.43 7.87 10.65
CA ILE A 99 -13.13 8.33 10.16
C ILE A 99 -13.28 8.86 8.72
N ALA A 100 -13.95 8.12 7.83
CA ALA A 100 -14.19 8.55 6.44
C ALA A 100 -14.96 9.89 6.36
N VAL A 101 -16.00 10.05 7.19
CA VAL A 101 -16.75 11.31 7.26
C VAL A 101 -15.86 12.46 7.76
N ALA A 102 -15.03 12.23 8.77
CA ALA A 102 -14.13 13.26 9.29
C ALA A 102 -13.04 13.64 8.27
N GLU A 103 -12.44 12.67 7.58
CA GLU A 103 -11.41 12.87 6.55
C GLU A 103 -11.90 13.72 5.37
N THR A 104 -13.18 13.58 5.01
CA THR A 104 -13.81 14.40 3.97
C THR A 104 -14.25 15.78 4.46
N GLY A 105 -13.99 16.12 5.72
CA GLY A 105 -14.40 17.38 6.35
C GLY A 105 -15.90 17.43 6.74
N GLY A 106 -16.57 16.28 6.75
CA GLY A 106 -17.97 16.15 7.16
C GLY A 106 -18.17 16.26 8.67
N ASP A 107 -19.38 16.64 9.09
CA ASP A 107 -19.75 16.71 10.51
C ASP A 107 -20.27 15.35 11.01
N VAL A 108 -19.36 14.59 11.63
CA VAL A 108 -19.62 13.29 12.27
C VAL A 108 -20.76 13.31 13.30
N THR A 109 -21.08 14.46 13.88
CA THR A 109 -22.16 14.57 14.89
C THR A 109 -23.55 14.62 14.28
N THR A 110 -23.65 14.98 13.00
CA THR A 110 -24.92 15.13 12.28
C THR A 110 -25.11 14.08 11.19
N PHE A 111 -24.04 13.40 10.78
CA PHE A 111 -24.08 12.31 9.81
C PHE A 111 -25.14 11.26 10.16
N ALA A 112 -26.01 10.94 9.19
CA ALA A 112 -27.14 10.02 9.37
C ALA A 112 -28.00 10.38 10.61
N ASN A 113 -28.29 11.67 10.79
CA ASN A 113 -29.00 12.24 11.94
C ASN A 113 -28.37 11.93 13.31
N GLY A 114 -27.06 11.64 13.35
CA GLY A 114 -26.33 11.27 14.56
C GLY A 114 -26.60 9.86 15.07
N GLN A 115 -27.33 9.02 14.30
CA GLN A 115 -27.65 7.65 14.69
C GLN A 115 -26.40 6.78 14.77
N LEU A 116 -25.48 6.91 13.80
CA LEU A 116 -24.22 6.17 13.78
C LEU A 116 -23.35 6.51 14.99
N LEU A 117 -23.14 7.81 15.27
CA LEU A 117 -22.34 8.25 16.41
C LEU A 117 -22.94 7.76 17.74
N THR A 118 -24.27 7.74 17.85
CA THR A 118 -24.97 7.23 19.03
C THR A 118 -24.69 5.74 19.21
N ALA A 119 -24.89 4.94 18.16
CA ALA A 119 -24.65 3.50 18.20
C ALA A 119 -23.18 3.17 18.49
N TYR A 120 -22.24 3.82 17.81
CA TYR A 120 -20.80 3.71 18.08
C TYR A 120 -20.47 4.02 19.55
N SER A 121 -21.01 5.13 20.08
CA SER A 121 -20.71 5.54 21.46
C SER A 121 -21.28 4.55 22.49
N GLU A 122 -22.46 4.00 22.24
CA GLU A 122 -23.09 2.97 23.09
C GLU A 122 -22.30 1.66 23.03
N SER A 123 -21.86 1.23 21.84
CA SER A 123 -21.02 0.04 21.66
C SER A 123 -19.65 0.20 22.30
N LEU A 124 -18.99 1.36 22.15
CA LEU A 124 -17.69 1.62 22.77
C LEU A 124 -17.77 1.59 24.31
N GLN A 125 -18.85 2.12 24.89
CA GLN A 125 -19.09 2.06 26.34
C GLN A 125 -19.36 0.63 26.83
N GLN A 126 -19.98 -0.19 26.00
CA GLN A 126 -20.29 -1.59 26.32
C GLN A 126 -19.10 -2.52 26.10
N SER A 127 -18.20 -2.18 25.16
CA SER A 127 -16.99 -2.95 24.92
C SER A 127 -16.16 -3.03 26.19
N ARG A 128 -16.10 -4.22 26.78
CA ARG A 128 -15.28 -4.53 27.96
C ARG A 128 -13.91 -5.10 27.59
N GLY A 129 -13.53 -5.01 26.32
CA GLY A 129 -12.34 -5.69 25.80
C GLY A 129 -12.52 -7.20 25.66
N GLU A 130 -13.75 -7.67 25.46
CA GLU A 130 -14.04 -9.07 25.14
C GLU A 130 -13.68 -9.41 23.69
N ASN A 131 -13.81 -8.43 22.78
CA ASN A 131 -13.26 -8.45 21.43
C ASN A 131 -12.24 -7.30 21.30
N ILE A 132 -10.95 -7.63 21.28
CA ILE A 132 -9.85 -6.66 21.24
C ILE A 132 -9.80 -5.89 19.91
N THR A 133 -10.10 -6.57 18.80
CA THR A 133 -10.17 -5.99 17.46
C THR A 133 -11.20 -4.87 17.44
N GLU A 134 -12.44 -5.20 17.81
CA GLU A 134 -13.54 -4.25 17.91
C GLU A 134 -13.21 -3.07 18.84
N LEU A 135 -12.53 -3.33 19.97
CA LEU A 135 -12.10 -2.28 20.88
C LEU A 135 -11.06 -1.35 20.24
N CYS A 136 -10.03 -1.88 19.58
CA CYS A 136 -8.97 -1.07 18.97
C CYS A 136 -9.48 -0.26 17.77
N PHE A 137 -10.26 -0.87 16.87
CA PHE A 137 -10.95 -0.13 15.80
C PHE A 137 -11.89 0.94 16.37
N GLY A 138 -12.68 0.57 17.38
CA GLY A 138 -13.55 1.51 18.08
C GLY A 138 -12.78 2.72 18.63
N LEU A 139 -11.64 2.50 19.30
CA LEU A 139 -10.81 3.58 19.83
C LEU A 139 -10.17 4.43 18.72
N ALA A 140 -9.83 3.84 17.56
CA ALA A 140 -9.15 4.54 16.46
C ALA A 140 -9.96 5.73 15.91
N ALA A 141 -11.29 5.73 16.02
CA ALA A 141 -12.13 6.85 15.60
C ALA A 141 -12.15 8.04 16.58
N LEU A 142 -11.70 7.89 17.84
CA LEU A 142 -11.81 8.97 18.83
C LEU A 142 -11.10 10.28 18.42
N PRO A 143 -9.89 10.27 17.83
CA PRO A 143 -9.27 11.48 17.30
C PRO A 143 -10.12 12.18 16.23
N ALA A 144 -10.75 11.41 15.33
CA ALA A 144 -11.67 11.94 14.30
C ALA A 144 -12.88 12.67 14.93
N LEU A 145 -13.30 12.22 16.11
CA LEU A 145 -14.37 12.85 16.92
C LEU A 145 -13.87 14.01 17.78
N GLY A 146 -12.58 14.34 17.76
CA GLY A 146 -11.95 15.30 18.66
C GLY A 146 -12.00 14.88 20.13
N GLN A 147 -12.10 13.57 20.39
CA GLN A 147 -12.19 13.00 21.74
C GLN A 147 -10.85 12.40 22.18
N ALA A 148 -10.57 12.51 23.48
CA ALA A 148 -9.40 11.86 24.07
C ALA A 148 -9.69 10.38 24.34
N PHE A 149 -8.65 9.55 24.25
CA PHE A 149 -8.73 8.15 24.64
C PHE A 149 -9.10 7.99 26.13
N PRO A 150 -10.09 7.14 26.49
CA PRO A 150 -10.40 6.85 27.88
C PRO A 150 -9.21 6.13 28.55
N PRO A 151 -8.64 6.66 29.65
CA PRO A 151 -7.46 6.04 30.30
C PRO A 151 -7.70 4.59 30.72
N THR A 152 -8.94 4.24 31.10
CA THR A 152 -9.31 2.87 31.46
C THR A 152 -9.35 1.92 30.27
N ALA A 153 -9.66 2.43 29.07
CA ALA A 153 -9.65 1.63 27.85
C ALA A 153 -8.20 1.32 27.43
N ILE A 154 -7.32 2.33 27.43
CA ILE A 154 -5.89 2.16 27.13
C ILE A 154 -5.20 1.23 28.13
N MET A 155 -5.45 1.42 29.43
CA MET A 155 -4.97 0.49 30.46
C MET A 155 -5.52 -0.94 30.25
N GLY A 156 -6.76 -1.05 29.77
CA GLY A 156 -7.38 -2.34 29.43
C GLY A 156 -6.66 -3.05 28.30
N LEU A 157 -6.19 -2.33 27.27
CA LEU A 157 -5.38 -2.90 26.18
C LEU A 157 -4.13 -3.57 26.76
N GLY A 158 -3.39 -2.90 27.64
CA GLY A 158 -2.21 -3.51 28.29
C GLY A 158 -2.51 -4.78 29.12
N MET A 159 -3.73 -4.96 29.60
CA MET A 159 -4.17 -6.18 30.30
C MET A 159 -4.60 -7.32 29.36
N LEU A 160 -4.94 -6.97 28.12
CA LEU A 160 -5.41 -7.91 27.08
C LEU A 160 -4.30 -8.28 26.10
N GLN A 161 -3.15 -7.60 26.15
CA GLN A 161 -1.96 -7.96 25.38
C GLN A 161 -1.47 -9.36 25.79
N ASN A 162 -1.22 -10.20 24.79
CA ASN A 162 -0.76 -11.57 24.98
C ASN A 162 0.71 -11.60 25.46
N GLU A 163 1.16 -12.75 25.97
CA GLU A 163 2.54 -12.91 26.47
C GLU A 163 3.61 -12.69 25.39
N ASP A 164 3.26 -12.89 24.11
CA ASP A 164 4.11 -12.65 22.95
C ASP A 164 4.19 -11.17 22.54
N GLY A 165 3.44 -10.28 23.22
CA GLY A 165 3.40 -8.85 22.95
C GLY A 165 2.34 -8.42 21.94
N GLY A 166 1.72 -9.35 21.22
CA GLY A 166 0.67 -9.03 20.26
C GLY A 166 -0.73 -8.95 20.86
N PHE A 167 -1.70 -8.68 19.98
CA PHE A 167 -3.14 -8.65 20.26
C PHE A 167 -3.88 -9.62 19.34
N GLY A 168 -4.97 -10.18 19.84
CA GLY A 168 -5.86 -11.08 19.11
C GLY A 168 -6.85 -11.78 20.06
N THR A 169 -7.97 -12.27 19.55
CA THR A 169 -9.05 -12.86 20.36
C THR A 169 -9.24 -14.37 20.19
N PHE A 170 -9.63 -14.99 21.30
CA PHE A 170 -10.31 -16.27 21.41
C PHE A 170 -11.75 -16.16 20.85
N ASP A 171 -12.06 -16.73 19.68
CA ASP A 171 -13.37 -17.38 19.42
C ASP A 171 -13.30 -18.24 18.14
N ILE A 172 -12.90 -19.51 18.26
CA ILE A 172 -13.37 -20.51 17.30
C ILE A 172 -14.65 -21.08 17.90
N GLN A 173 -15.80 -20.62 17.41
CA GLN A 173 -16.97 -21.50 17.34
C GLN A 173 -16.50 -22.84 16.75
N PRO A 174 -17.02 -24.00 17.20
CA PRO A 174 -16.50 -25.27 16.73
C PRO A 174 -16.50 -25.26 15.21
N ILE A 175 -15.31 -25.32 14.63
CA ILE A 175 -15.13 -25.61 13.22
C ILE A 175 -15.99 -26.85 13.01
N ASP A 176 -17.00 -26.74 12.14
CA ASP A 176 -17.77 -27.90 11.69
C ASP A 176 -16.75 -29.02 11.43
N GLU A 177 -16.90 -30.17 12.11
CA GLU A 177 -15.96 -31.30 12.11
C GLU A 177 -15.64 -31.83 10.68
N THR A 178 -16.23 -31.23 9.65
CA THR A 178 -16.03 -31.50 8.23
C THR A 178 -15.08 -30.52 7.50
N GLN A 179 -14.58 -29.45 8.14
CA GLN A 179 -13.58 -28.53 7.59
C GLN A 179 -12.26 -28.63 8.38
N ALA A 180 -11.14 -28.54 7.69
CA ALA A 180 -9.82 -28.98 8.14
C ALA A 180 -9.44 -28.52 9.57
N THR A 181 -8.92 -29.46 10.35
CA THR A 181 -8.34 -29.22 11.68
C THR A 181 -7.19 -28.21 11.58
N LEU A 182 -7.40 -26.98 12.06
CA LEU A 182 -6.32 -26.04 12.30
C LEU A 182 -5.35 -26.63 13.34
N PRO A 183 -4.02 -26.48 13.16
CA PRO A 183 -3.05 -26.91 14.17
C PRO A 183 -3.31 -26.18 15.49
N ALA A 184 -3.06 -26.84 16.63
CA ALA A 184 -3.35 -26.30 17.96
C ALA A 184 -2.63 -24.96 18.26
N GLU A 185 -1.56 -24.63 17.52
CA GLU A 185 -0.89 -23.33 17.61
C GLU A 185 -1.70 -22.19 16.97
N ALA A 186 -2.58 -22.48 16.01
CA ALA A 186 -3.51 -21.52 15.40
C ALA A 186 -4.75 -21.22 16.27
N VAL A 187 -4.83 -21.83 17.46
CA VAL A 187 -6.04 -21.81 18.31
C VAL A 187 -5.93 -20.81 19.47
N ASN A 188 -4.83 -20.08 19.59
CA ASN A 188 -4.64 -19.10 20.68
C ASN A 188 -3.46 -18.15 20.42
N GLY A 189 -3.56 -17.30 19.40
CA GLY A 189 -2.44 -16.45 18.96
C GLY A 189 -2.83 -15.00 18.76
N SER A 190 -1.88 -14.12 18.99
CA SER A 190 -1.92 -12.76 18.44
C SER A 190 -1.96 -12.80 16.92
N THR A 191 -2.56 -11.79 16.30
CA THR A 191 -2.59 -11.58 14.85
C THR A 191 -1.84 -10.30 14.50
N VAL A 192 -1.28 -10.25 13.28
CA VAL A 192 -0.60 -9.05 12.77
C VAL A 192 -1.57 -7.87 12.69
N GLU A 193 -2.77 -8.11 12.19
CA GLU A 193 -3.79 -7.11 11.88
C GLU A 193 -4.33 -6.46 13.16
N ASP A 194 -4.71 -7.26 14.15
CA ASP A 194 -5.19 -6.75 15.44
C ASP A 194 -4.06 -5.99 16.17
N THR A 195 -2.85 -6.53 16.11
CA THR A 195 -1.68 -5.90 16.75
C THR A 195 -1.37 -4.55 16.12
N ALA A 196 -1.42 -4.44 14.80
CA ALA A 196 -1.18 -3.20 14.07
C ALA A 196 -2.21 -2.12 14.42
N VAL A 197 -3.51 -2.44 14.42
CA VAL A 197 -4.56 -1.47 14.75
C VAL A 197 -4.47 -1.04 16.21
N CYS A 198 -4.21 -1.98 17.13
CA CYS A 198 -4.00 -1.63 18.54
C CYS A 198 -2.73 -0.78 18.74
N ALA A 199 -1.64 -1.03 18.00
CA ALA A 199 -0.43 -0.22 18.05
C ALA A 199 -0.68 1.23 17.60
N GLN A 200 -1.49 1.47 16.56
CA GLN A 200 -1.90 2.83 16.17
C GLN A 200 -2.61 3.58 17.31
N VAL A 201 -3.49 2.90 18.04
CA VAL A 201 -4.20 3.47 19.20
C VAL A 201 -3.25 3.74 20.36
N LEU A 202 -2.37 2.80 20.69
CA LEU A 202 -1.39 2.93 21.78
C LEU A 202 -0.43 4.10 21.51
N ALA A 203 0.06 4.23 20.29
CA ALA A 203 0.90 5.34 19.86
C ALA A 203 0.20 6.69 20.02
N ALA A 204 -1.03 6.80 19.52
CA ALA A 204 -1.81 8.04 19.65
C ALA A 204 -2.20 8.37 21.10
N ALA A 205 -2.34 7.35 21.96
CA ALA A 205 -2.56 7.53 23.39
C ALA A 205 -1.27 7.86 24.18
N GLY A 206 -0.09 7.73 23.55
CA GLY A 206 1.21 7.90 24.21
C GLY A 206 1.56 6.77 25.18
N GLU A 207 0.99 5.58 25.00
CA GLU A 207 1.24 4.40 25.86
C GLU A 207 2.47 3.64 25.36
N THR A 208 3.64 3.92 25.92
CA THR A 208 4.92 3.47 25.37
C THR A 208 5.25 2.00 25.67
N ASP A 209 4.94 1.50 26.86
CA ASP A 209 5.41 0.18 27.31
C ASP A 209 4.64 -0.95 26.61
N THR A 210 3.33 -0.80 26.47
CA THR A 210 2.50 -1.74 25.71
C THR A 210 2.78 -1.64 24.21
N LEU A 211 2.99 -0.42 23.70
CA LEU A 211 3.36 -0.21 22.29
C LEU A 211 4.67 -0.90 21.93
N ALA A 212 5.72 -0.75 22.73
CA ALA A 212 7.02 -1.36 22.46
C ALA A 212 6.92 -2.88 22.28
N LYS A 213 6.11 -3.56 23.11
CA LYS A 213 5.86 -5.00 22.97
C LYS A 213 5.06 -5.37 21.72
N ALA A 214 4.11 -4.53 21.32
CA ALA A 214 3.36 -4.72 20.09
C ALA A 214 4.27 -4.59 18.86
N LEU A 215 5.17 -3.59 18.87
CA LEU A 215 6.20 -3.43 17.84
C LEU A 215 7.19 -4.61 17.84
N ASP A 216 7.64 -5.09 19.00
CA ASP A 216 8.49 -6.29 19.10
C ASP A 216 7.80 -7.53 18.48
N TYR A 217 6.50 -7.69 18.71
CA TYR A 217 5.71 -8.76 18.09
C TYR A 217 5.65 -8.60 16.57
N LEU A 218 5.30 -7.42 16.06
CA LEU A 218 5.23 -7.15 14.62
C LEU A 218 6.59 -7.38 13.95
N ARG A 219 7.68 -6.96 14.60
CA ARG A 219 9.05 -7.21 14.13
C ARG A 219 9.37 -8.70 14.04
N ALA A 220 8.96 -9.49 15.03
CA ALA A 220 9.17 -10.93 15.03
C ALA A 220 8.34 -11.65 13.96
N ALA A 221 7.21 -11.08 13.54
CA ALA A 221 6.33 -11.60 12.50
C ALA A 221 6.71 -11.13 11.08
N GLN A 222 7.69 -10.23 10.93
CA GLN A 222 8.07 -9.66 9.64
C GLN A 222 8.78 -10.70 8.77
N ASN A 223 8.40 -10.77 7.49
CA ASN A 223 9.05 -11.61 6.50
C ASN A 223 10.36 -10.98 5.98
N GLU A 224 11.21 -11.79 5.34
CA GLU A 224 12.48 -11.30 4.76
C GLU A 224 12.30 -10.21 3.71
N ASP A 225 11.11 -10.15 3.09
CA ASP A 225 10.74 -9.17 2.08
C ASP A 225 10.29 -7.82 2.66
N GLY A 226 10.30 -7.67 3.98
CA GLY A 226 9.83 -6.48 4.69
C GLY A 226 8.32 -6.48 4.97
N GLY A 227 7.54 -7.37 4.36
CA GLY A 227 6.09 -7.44 4.53
C GLY A 227 5.63 -8.37 5.66
N TRP A 228 4.30 -8.50 5.76
CA TRP A 228 3.63 -9.38 6.71
C TRP A 228 2.54 -10.18 6.03
N ASN A 229 2.38 -11.43 6.46
CA ASN A 229 1.30 -12.30 6.00
C ASN A 229 -0.04 -11.94 6.66
N LEU A 230 -1.14 -12.27 5.98
CA LEU A 230 -2.46 -12.31 6.63
C LEU A 230 -2.53 -13.52 7.58
N SER A 231 -2.86 -13.25 8.84
CA SER A 231 -2.80 -14.25 9.92
C SER A 231 -3.78 -15.41 9.71
N PHE A 232 -4.94 -15.14 9.10
CA PHE A 232 -6.01 -16.13 8.89
C PHE A 232 -5.86 -16.96 7.60
N LEU A 233 -4.98 -16.56 6.68
CA LEU A 233 -4.71 -17.34 5.47
C LEU A 233 -3.71 -18.49 5.73
N PHE A 234 -3.06 -18.52 6.90
CA PHE A 234 -1.99 -19.46 7.23
C PHE A 234 -0.92 -19.53 6.13
N SER A 235 -0.69 -18.41 5.45
CA SER A 235 0.34 -18.26 4.43
C SER A 235 1.63 -17.75 5.07
N GLU A 236 2.76 -18.18 4.51
CA GLU A 236 4.07 -17.61 4.81
C GLU A 236 4.40 -16.44 3.86
N THR A 237 3.53 -16.13 2.90
CA THR A 237 3.71 -15.02 1.96
C THR A 237 3.17 -13.72 2.53
N SER A 238 3.92 -12.65 2.35
CA SER A 238 3.45 -11.29 2.63
C SER A 238 2.18 -10.96 1.85
N ASP A 239 1.37 -10.09 2.43
CA ASP A 239 0.10 -9.65 1.90
C ASP A 239 -0.04 -8.12 2.01
N ALA A 240 -0.68 -7.51 1.02
CA ALA A 240 -0.84 -6.06 0.94
C ALA A 240 -1.68 -5.49 2.09
N PHE A 241 -2.74 -6.18 2.51
CA PHE A 241 -3.64 -5.69 3.56
C PHE A 241 -2.93 -5.68 4.92
N ALA A 242 -2.32 -6.80 5.31
CA ALA A 242 -1.56 -6.90 6.55
C ALA A 242 -0.38 -5.91 6.55
N THR A 243 0.40 -5.88 5.48
CA THR A 243 1.56 -4.99 5.35
C THR A 243 1.14 -3.52 5.44
N ALA A 244 0.03 -3.12 4.83
CA ALA A 244 -0.46 -1.74 4.91
C ALA A 244 -0.87 -1.34 6.33
N LEU A 245 -1.60 -2.19 7.06
CA LEU A 245 -1.95 -1.91 8.45
C LEU A 245 -0.72 -1.78 9.35
N VAL A 246 0.29 -2.64 9.15
CA VAL A 246 1.54 -2.56 9.91
C VAL A 246 2.27 -1.26 9.60
N ILE A 247 2.41 -0.87 8.32
CA ILE A 247 3.04 0.40 7.98
C ILE A 247 2.31 1.58 8.62
N GLN A 248 0.97 1.59 8.63
CA GLN A 248 0.20 2.62 9.34
C GLN A 248 0.51 2.62 10.85
N ALA A 249 0.71 1.46 11.48
CA ALA A 249 1.14 1.36 12.87
C ALA A 249 2.55 1.91 13.11
N LEU A 250 3.49 1.63 12.20
CA LEU A 250 4.86 2.15 12.25
C LEU A 250 4.86 3.68 12.13
N LEU A 251 4.12 4.22 11.15
CA LEU A 251 3.94 5.65 10.96
C LEU A 251 3.29 6.33 12.18
N ALA A 252 2.24 5.72 12.75
CA ALA A 252 1.58 6.21 13.97
C ALA A 252 2.54 6.27 15.16
N SER A 253 3.45 5.30 15.25
CA SER A 253 4.44 5.14 16.32
C SER A 253 5.67 6.04 16.13
N GLY A 254 5.82 6.65 14.95
CA GLY A 254 7.01 7.43 14.60
C GLY A 254 8.26 6.58 14.34
N GLU A 255 8.08 5.31 13.99
CA GLU A 255 9.16 4.42 13.56
C GLU A 255 9.67 4.84 12.17
N ASP A 256 10.97 4.63 11.92
CA ASP A 256 11.57 4.83 10.60
C ASP A 256 11.39 3.56 9.76
N LEU A 257 10.70 3.66 8.61
CA LEU A 257 10.45 2.50 7.75
C LEU A 257 11.74 1.87 7.22
N ALA A 258 12.84 2.61 7.13
CA ALA A 258 14.15 2.06 6.77
C ALA A 258 14.67 1.07 7.81
N ASP A 259 14.42 1.32 9.10
CA ASP A 259 14.73 0.36 10.17
C ASP A 259 13.88 -0.91 10.05
N TRP A 260 12.78 -0.85 9.30
CA TRP A 260 11.87 -1.95 8.99
C TRP A 260 12.10 -2.57 7.61
N GLY A 261 13.24 -2.31 6.97
CA GLY A 261 13.56 -2.93 5.69
C GLY A 261 12.77 -2.34 4.51
N ASN A 262 12.26 -1.12 4.65
CA ASN A 262 11.47 -0.41 3.64
C ASN A 262 10.23 -1.21 3.19
N PRO A 263 9.31 -1.55 4.12
CA PRO A 263 8.12 -2.36 3.83
C PRO A 263 7.19 -1.76 2.77
N GLU A 264 7.29 -0.46 2.50
CA GLU A 264 6.62 0.22 1.39
C GLU A 264 7.04 -0.31 0.02
N ASN A 265 8.25 -0.87 -0.10
CA ASN A 265 8.70 -1.54 -1.33
C ASN A 265 7.95 -2.86 -1.54
N THR A 266 7.65 -3.58 -0.47
CA THR A 266 6.81 -4.78 -0.52
C THR A 266 5.41 -4.40 -0.99
N LEU A 267 4.82 -3.33 -0.45
CA LEU A 267 3.52 -2.83 -0.89
C LEU A 267 3.52 -2.42 -2.36
N PHE A 268 4.55 -1.71 -2.81
CA PHE A 268 4.71 -1.32 -4.20
C PHE A 268 4.64 -2.55 -5.13
N SER A 269 5.27 -3.67 -4.72
CA SER A 269 5.31 -4.90 -5.52
C SER A 269 3.93 -5.57 -5.71
N PHE A 270 2.96 -5.27 -4.85
CA PHE A 270 1.59 -5.80 -4.99
C PHE A 270 0.72 -5.01 -5.97
N ILE A 271 1.19 -3.84 -6.43
CA ILE A 271 0.43 -3.00 -7.37
C ILE A 271 0.64 -3.52 -8.79
N ASN A 272 -0.47 -3.88 -9.44
CA ASN A 272 -0.47 -4.05 -10.88
C ASN A 272 -0.53 -2.66 -11.54
N PHE A 273 0.60 -2.17 -12.06
CA PHE A 273 0.65 -0.85 -12.69
C PHE A 273 -0.13 -0.72 -14.00
N GLU A 274 -0.50 -1.82 -14.66
CA GLU A 274 -1.36 -1.77 -15.85
C GLU A 274 -2.82 -1.49 -15.47
N THR A 275 -3.29 -2.04 -14.34
CA THR A 275 -4.70 -1.97 -13.92
C THR A 275 -4.95 -1.06 -12.72
N GLY A 276 -3.91 -0.75 -11.95
CA GLY A 276 -3.96 -0.11 -10.64
C GLY A 276 -4.40 -1.02 -9.50
N GLU A 277 -4.74 -2.27 -9.78
CA GLU A 277 -5.25 -3.20 -8.78
C GLU A 277 -4.15 -3.68 -7.83
N VAL A 278 -4.45 -3.73 -6.54
CA VAL A 278 -3.64 -4.44 -5.55
C VAL A 278 -4.28 -5.80 -5.29
N ILE A 279 -3.59 -6.86 -5.70
CA ILE A 279 -4.12 -8.23 -5.64
C ILE A 279 -3.74 -8.87 -4.30
N LEU A 280 -4.72 -9.47 -3.63
CA LEU A 280 -4.50 -10.32 -2.45
C LEU A 280 -3.72 -11.59 -2.80
N ALA A 281 -2.81 -12.00 -1.92
CA ALA A 281 -1.86 -13.09 -2.18
C ALA A 281 -2.51 -14.45 -2.51
N ASP A 282 -3.78 -14.68 -2.15
CA ASP A 282 -4.53 -15.91 -2.46
C ASP A 282 -5.35 -15.85 -3.76
N GLY A 283 -5.35 -14.70 -4.46
CA GLY A 283 -6.15 -14.47 -5.68
C GLY A 283 -7.66 -14.37 -5.42
N SER A 284 -8.07 -13.97 -4.21
CA SER A 284 -9.47 -13.79 -3.82
C SER A 284 -10.18 -12.62 -4.52
N ASP A 285 -11.49 -12.54 -4.30
CA ASP A 285 -12.48 -11.79 -5.09
C ASP A 285 -12.30 -10.26 -5.14
N ALA A 286 -12.99 -9.62 -6.09
CA ALA A 286 -12.87 -8.19 -6.40
C ALA A 286 -13.05 -7.26 -5.19
N LYS A 287 -13.87 -7.66 -4.20
CA LYS A 287 -14.06 -6.88 -2.97
C LYS A 287 -12.76 -6.76 -2.18
N SER A 288 -12.05 -7.87 -2.04
CA SER A 288 -10.85 -7.94 -1.22
C SER A 288 -9.68 -7.17 -1.87
N ASN A 289 -9.63 -7.12 -3.21
CA ASN A 289 -8.72 -6.25 -3.96
C ASN A 289 -9.03 -4.77 -3.76
N ILE A 290 -10.31 -4.36 -3.70
CA ILE A 290 -10.70 -2.98 -3.40
C ILE A 290 -10.21 -2.56 -2.01
N LEU A 291 -10.40 -3.41 -0.98
CA LEU A 291 -9.95 -3.14 0.38
C LEU A 291 -8.42 -2.95 0.45
N SER A 292 -7.68 -3.88 -0.15
CA SER A 292 -6.21 -3.82 -0.20
C SER A 292 -5.73 -2.58 -0.95
N THR A 293 -6.35 -2.28 -2.10
CA THR A 293 -6.02 -1.09 -2.89
C THR A 293 -6.28 0.19 -2.10
N ALA A 294 -7.40 0.28 -1.38
CA ALA A 294 -7.73 1.44 -0.55
C ALA A 294 -6.73 1.65 0.60
N LEU A 295 -6.28 0.60 1.28
CA LEU A 295 -5.27 0.71 2.33
C LEU A 295 -3.90 1.09 1.77
N VAL A 296 -3.51 0.55 0.61
CA VAL A 296 -2.24 0.90 -0.04
C VAL A 296 -2.20 2.38 -0.42
N VAL A 297 -3.30 2.92 -0.98
CA VAL A 297 -3.41 4.37 -1.25
C VAL A 297 -3.23 5.18 0.03
N GLN A 298 -3.86 4.75 1.14
CA GLN A 298 -3.72 5.41 2.44
C GLN A 298 -2.27 5.45 2.90
N VAL A 299 -1.53 4.34 2.81
CA VAL A 299 -0.11 4.27 3.18
C VAL A 299 0.74 5.23 2.36
N PHE A 300 0.61 5.21 1.03
CA PHE A 300 1.38 6.11 0.14
C PHE A 300 0.98 7.59 0.25
N ARG A 301 -0.06 7.91 1.03
CA ARG A 301 -0.43 9.27 1.42
C ARG A 301 -0.18 9.57 2.89
N GLY A 302 0.33 8.60 3.66
CA GLY A 302 0.61 8.74 5.08
C GLY A 302 -0.62 8.86 5.95
N VAL A 303 -1.76 8.37 5.48
CA VAL A 303 -2.99 8.38 6.26
C VAL A 303 -2.86 7.38 7.41
N VAL A 304 -2.98 7.90 8.61
CA VAL A 304 -3.06 7.15 9.87
C VAL A 304 -4.39 7.49 10.54
N TRP A 305 -5.22 6.49 10.85
CA TRP A 305 -6.59 6.71 11.36
C TRP A 305 -6.64 7.48 12.69
N THR A 306 -5.57 7.42 13.47
CA THR A 306 -5.47 8.13 14.75
C THR A 306 -4.83 9.52 14.63
N ASN A 307 -4.39 9.92 13.44
CA ASN A 307 -3.75 11.21 13.17
C ASN A 307 -4.15 11.76 11.78
N LEU A 308 -5.43 12.09 11.66
CA LEU A 308 -6.06 12.62 10.45
C LEU A 308 -5.37 13.92 9.98
N GLY A 309 -4.99 13.98 8.70
CA GLY A 309 -4.37 15.15 8.07
C GLY A 309 -2.87 15.39 8.33
N ALA A 310 -2.20 14.48 9.04
CA ALA A 310 -0.74 14.42 9.06
C ALA A 310 -0.31 13.54 7.89
N GLY A 311 -0.11 14.12 6.69
CA GLY A 311 0.51 13.37 5.60
C GLY A 311 1.86 12.78 6.03
N LEU A 312 2.45 11.87 5.23
CA LEU A 312 3.81 11.38 5.49
C LEU A 312 4.69 12.59 5.85
N PRO A 313 5.58 12.47 6.86
CA PRO A 313 6.66 13.44 6.98
C PRO A 313 7.22 13.55 5.57
N ALA A 314 7.19 14.75 4.99
CA ALA A 314 7.97 14.98 3.80
C ALA A 314 9.34 14.44 4.17
N THR A 315 9.82 13.41 3.47
CA THR A 315 11.26 13.23 3.38
C THR A 315 11.73 14.61 2.99
N ASP A 316 12.47 15.26 3.89
CA ASP A 316 13.05 16.56 3.60
C ASP A 316 13.85 16.32 2.33
N GLY A 317 13.23 16.61 1.19
CA GLY A 317 13.87 16.77 -0.10
C GLY A 317 14.74 17.97 0.13
N GLY A 318 15.90 17.71 0.72
CA GLY A 318 16.85 18.71 1.10
C GLY A 318 17.10 19.53 -0.14
N ASP A 319 16.60 20.76 -0.12
CA ASP A 319 17.17 21.83 -0.92
C ASP A 319 18.60 22.01 -0.42
N THR A 320 19.50 21.18 -0.94
CA THR A 320 20.92 21.46 -1.00
C THR A 320 21.23 21.88 -2.42
N SER A 321 20.72 23.06 -2.78
CA SER A 321 21.46 23.97 -3.67
C SER A 321 22.88 24.17 -3.12
N GLY A 322 23.80 23.27 -3.49
CA GLY A 322 25.13 23.28 -2.90
C GLY A 322 26.09 22.20 -3.41
N GLY A 323 26.42 22.21 -4.71
CA GLY A 323 27.66 21.57 -5.16
C GLY A 323 27.72 21.19 -6.63
N ASP A 324 27.71 22.19 -7.53
CA ASP A 324 28.24 21.99 -8.90
C ASP A 324 29.69 21.48 -8.81
N THR A 325 29.90 20.23 -9.24
CA THR A 325 31.11 19.83 -9.94
C THR A 325 30.80 18.84 -11.06
N THR A 326 30.69 19.38 -12.29
CA THR A 326 31.18 18.82 -13.57
C THR A 326 30.43 17.66 -14.25
N SER A 327 29.54 17.97 -15.22
CA SER A 327 29.72 17.70 -16.67
C SER A 327 28.47 18.07 -17.48
N ASP A 328 28.64 18.84 -18.56
CA ASP A 328 27.59 19.40 -19.42
C ASP A 328 26.89 18.38 -20.37
N GLU A 329 26.59 17.16 -19.93
CA GLU A 329 25.82 16.21 -20.75
C GLU A 329 24.87 15.37 -19.88
N VAL A 330 23.70 15.96 -19.59
CA VAL A 330 22.59 15.27 -18.92
C VAL A 330 22.12 14.13 -19.82
N GLY A 331 22.13 12.91 -19.30
CA GLY A 331 21.67 11.71 -20.00
C GLY A 331 20.17 11.72 -20.29
N PRO A 332 19.65 10.75 -21.07
CA PRO A 332 18.22 10.58 -21.22
C PRO A 332 17.55 10.37 -19.85
N ALA A 333 16.33 10.89 -19.71
CA ALA A 333 15.55 10.74 -18.49
C ALA A 333 15.27 9.26 -18.19
N ILE A 334 15.38 8.92 -16.92
CA ILE A 334 14.99 7.64 -16.35
C ILE A 334 13.56 7.76 -15.80
N ASP A 335 12.82 6.67 -15.83
CA ASP A 335 11.49 6.64 -15.25
C ASP A 335 11.55 6.89 -13.72
N PRO A 336 10.66 7.73 -13.15
CA PRO A 336 10.66 8.05 -11.72
C PRO A 336 10.60 6.84 -10.78
N ASN A 337 10.12 5.68 -11.24
CA ASN A 337 10.12 4.45 -10.44
C ASN A 337 11.53 3.99 -10.04
N TRP A 338 12.58 4.44 -10.74
CA TRP A 338 13.97 4.19 -10.34
C TRP A 338 14.41 4.93 -9.08
N ALA A 339 13.60 5.86 -8.55
CA ALA A 339 13.86 6.50 -7.26
C ALA A 339 13.98 5.49 -6.11
N VAL A 340 13.35 4.31 -6.21
CA VAL A 340 13.51 3.24 -5.21
C VAL A 340 14.94 2.72 -5.15
N VAL A 341 15.62 2.64 -6.30
CA VAL A 341 17.02 2.24 -6.39
C VAL A 341 17.91 3.35 -5.84
N ALA A 342 17.60 4.61 -6.16
CA ALA A 342 18.30 5.76 -5.59
C ALA A 342 18.26 5.76 -4.06
N GLN A 343 17.08 5.56 -3.47
CA GLN A 343 16.88 5.52 -2.03
C GLN A 343 17.63 4.35 -1.39
N GLY A 344 17.55 3.15 -1.99
CA GLY A 344 18.28 1.98 -1.51
C GLY A 344 19.79 2.19 -1.44
N PHE A 345 20.34 3.00 -2.35
CA PHE A 345 21.76 3.34 -2.39
C PHE A 345 22.13 4.66 -1.70
N ALA A 346 21.16 5.33 -1.06
CA ALA A 346 21.32 6.68 -0.52
C ALA A 346 21.88 7.70 -1.54
N MET A 347 21.48 7.55 -2.80
CA MET A 347 21.76 8.49 -3.89
C MET A 347 20.88 9.73 -3.74
N THR A 348 21.39 10.88 -4.19
CA THR A 348 20.60 12.13 -4.21
C THR A 348 19.47 12.05 -5.24
N GLU A 349 19.76 11.49 -6.41
CA GLU A 349 18.81 11.31 -7.51
C GLU A 349 19.22 10.12 -8.38
N LEU A 350 18.25 9.61 -9.15
CA LEU A 350 18.43 8.64 -10.24
C LEU A 350 17.31 8.89 -11.26
N ASP A 351 17.35 10.08 -11.85
CA ASP A 351 16.32 10.57 -12.78
C ASP A 351 16.85 10.77 -14.20
N THR A 352 18.17 10.66 -14.40
CA THR A 352 18.84 10.74 -15.70
C THR A 352 19.97 9.71 -15.81
N ALA A 353 20.30 9.29 -17.03
CA ALA A 353 21.25 8.19 -17.24
C ALA A 353 22.65 8.45 -16.66
N ASP A 354 23.07 9.70 -16.53
CA ASP A 354 24.35 10.06 -15.90
C ASP A 354 24.40 9.75 -14.41
N ASP A 355 23.26 9.65 -13.72
CA ASP A 355 23.20 9.31 -12.30
C ASP A 355 23.68 7.90 -12.00
N PHE A 356 23.69 6.99 -12.99
CA PHE A 356 24.34 5.67 -12.82
C PHE A 356 25.85 5.78 -12.73
N LEU A 357 26.47 6.85 -13.24
CA LEU A 357 27.92 7.04 -13.29
C LEU A 357 28.48 7.61 -11.97
N VAL A 358 27.90 7.19 -10.86
CA VAL A 358 28.37 7.47 -9.50
C VAL A 358 28.70 6.17 -8.79
N THR A 359 29.62 6.25 -7.83
CA THR A 359 29.93 5.11 -6.97
C THR A 359 28.96 5.10 -5.80
N VAL A 360 28.24 3.99 -5.65
CA VAL A 360 27.33 3.72 -4.53
C VAL A 360 27.81 2.52 -3.74
N VAL A 361 27.24 2.33 -2.55
CA VAL A 361 27.55 1.19 -1.69
C VAL A 361 26.33 0.29 -1.63
N ASP A 362 26.49 -0.98 -1.95
CA ASP A 362 25.45 -2.00 -1.77
C ASP A 362 25.01 -2.02 -0.30
N PRO A 363 23.73 -1.71 0.00
CA PRO A 363 23.26 -1.58 1.36
C PRO A 363 23.24 -2.92 2.13
N PHE A 364 23.36 -4.06 1.44
CA PHE A 364 23.26 -5.39 2.04
C PHE A 364 24.62 -6.02 2.35
N ASN A 365 25.62 -5.78 1.51
CA ASN A 365 26.95 -6.42 1.65
C ASN A 365 28.11 -5.42 1.80
N GLY A 366 27.88 -4.12 1.53
CA GLY A 366 28.88 -3.07 1.64
C GLY A 366 29.86 -2.96 0.46
N ASP A 367 29.63 -3.69 -0.63
CA ASP A 367 30.46 -3.62 -1.84
C ASP A 367 30.20 -2.31 -2.60
N GLU A 368 31.25 -1.75 -3.20
CA GLU A 368 31.11 -0.58 -4.07
C GLU A 368 30.56 -1.00 -5.44
N LEU A 369 29.52 -0.32 -5.90
CA LEU A 369 28.91 -0.48 -7.22
C LEU A 369 29.08 0.81 -8.02
N TYR A 370 29.26 0.68 -9.33
CA TYR A 370 29.36 1.80 -10.27
C TYR A 370 28.71 1.44 -11.61
N GLY A 371 27.98 2.39 -12.20
CA GLY A 371 27.48 2.26 -13.57
C GLY A 371 26.61 1.02 -13.77
N VAL A 372 27.00 0.18 -14.72
CA VAL A 372 26.34 -1.08 -15.06
C VAL A 372 26.16 -2.03 -13.87
N GLN A 373 26.99 -1.93 -12.83
CA GLN A 373 26.85 -2.76 -11.64
C GLN A 373 25.58 -2.44 -10.86
N ILE A 374 25.09 -1.20 -10.91
CA ILE A 374 23.81 -0.79 -10.34
C ILE A 374 22.68 -1.50 -11.09
N ILE A 375 22.69 -1.48 -12.43
CA ILE A 375 21.70 -2.18 -13.27
C ILE A 375 21.73 -3.69 -13.02
N ASN A 376 22.92 -4.29 -12.92
CA ASN A 376 23.07 -5.71 -12.65
C ASN A 376 22.55 -6.08 -11.26
N TRP A 377 22.83 -5.24 -10.26
CA TRP A 377 22.29 -5.41 -8.93
C TRP A 377 20.76 -5.35 -8.95
N THR A 378 20.19 -4.36 -9.64
CA THR A 378 18.73 -4.20 -9.81
C THR A 378 18.09 -5.43 -10.49
N ALA A 379 18.82 -6.09 -11.39
CA ALA A 379 18.37 -7.32 -12.07
C ALA A 379 18.33 -8.55 -11.15
N GLU A 380 19.23 -8.63 -10.17
CA GLU A 380 19.41 -9.81 -9.31
C GLU A 380 18.71 -9.68 -7.96
N TYR A 381 18.37 -8.47 -7.55
CA TYR A 381 17.75 -8.22 -6.26
C TYR A 381 16.24 -8.47 -6.30
N THR A 382 15.71 -9.20 -5.32
CA THR A 382 14.39 -9.88 -5.35
C THR A 382 13.21 -9.03 -5.79
N TYR A 383 13.21 -7.71 -5.51
CA TYR A 383 12.06 -6.83 -5.73
C TYR A 383 12.27 -5.77 -6.80
N THR A 384 13.47 -5.64 -7.36
CA THR A 384 13.77 -4.64 -8.37
C THR A 384 13.81 -5.12 -9.83
N PRO A 385 13.67 -6.42 -10.22
CA PRO A 385 13.84 -6.80 -11.62
C PRO A 385 12.79 -6.17 -12.54
N TYR A 386 11.59 -5.89 -12.01
CA TYR A 386 10.50 -5.23 -12.74
C TYR A 386 10.93 -3.85 -13.28
N LEU A 387 11.89 -3.17 -12.65
CA LEU A 387 12.41 -1.88 -13.13
C LEU A 387 13.11 -2.03 -14.48
N LEU A 388 13.78 -3.16 -14.71
CA LEU A 388 14.38 -3.47 -16.01
C LEU A 388 13.33 -3.89 -17.02
N GLU A 389 12.33 -4.65 -16.58
CA GLU A 389 11.27 -5.17 -17.44
C GLU A 389 10.32 -4.07 -17.94
N GLN A 390 10.04 -3.05 -17.13
CA GLN A 390 9.00 -2.07 -17.42
C GLN A 390 9.54 -0.68 -17.74
N PHE A 391 10.67 -0.31 -17.15
CA PHE A 391 11.07 1.09 -17.05
C PHE A 391 12.47 1.39 -17.62
N LEU A 392 13.31 0.37 -17.86
CA LEU A 392 14.61 0.58 -18.47
C LEU A 392 14.52 0.65 -19.99
N THR A 393 14.87 1.81 -20.54
CA THR A 393 14.75 2.05 -21.99
C THR A 393 16.04 1.78 -22.74
N ALA A 394 15.92 1.52 -24.05
CA ALA A 394 17.06 1.37 -24.93
C ALA A 394 17.93 2.64 -24.99
N ASP A 395 17.32 3.83 -24.90
CA ASP A 395 18.04 5.10 -24.96
C ASP A 395 18.97 5.27 -23.76
N VAL A 396 18.53 4.91 -22.54
CA VAL A 396 19.36 4.92 -21.34
C VAL A 396 20.53 3.95 -21.46
N LEU A 397 20.27 2.71 -21.90
CA LEU A 397 21.30 1.68 -22.08
C LEU A 397 22.32 2.07 -23.16
N LEU A 398 21.86 2.61 -24.29
CA LEU A 398 22.73 3.05 -25.38
C LEU A 398 23.61 4.22 -24.94
N TRP A 399 23.03 5.17 -24.21
CA TRP A 399 23.77 6.29 -23.65
C TRP A 399 24.85 5.80 -22.68
N LEU A 400 24.52 4.92 -21.73
CA LEU A 400 25.50 4.33 -20.82
C LEU A 400 26.59 3.55 -21.57
N GLY A 401 26.22 2.84 -22.62
CA GLY A 401 27.16 2.13 -23.49
C GLY A 401 28.19 3.03 -24.18
N ASP A 402 27.85 4.30 -24.42
CA ASP A 402 28.76 5.29 -25.00
C ASP A 402 29.63 5.99 -23.93
N HIS A 403 29.22 5.98 -22.67
CA HIS A 403 29.84 6.77 -21.58
C HIS A 403 30.56 5.92 -20.52
N GLU A 404 30.24 4.64 -20.40
CA GLU A 404 30.92 3.69 -19.51
C GLU A 404 31.78 2.69 -20.30
N PRO A 405 33.10 2.62 -20.02
CA PRO A 405 33.97 1.61 -20.61
C PRO A 405 33.51 0.18 -20.30
N ASP A 406 33.52 -0.68 -21.32
CA ASP A 406 33.16 -2.11 -21.19
C ASP A 406 31.72 -2.39 -20.72
N PHE A 407 30.83 -1.39 -20.72
CA PHE A 407 29.41 -1.50 -20.33
C PHE A 407 28.73 -2.75 -20.87
N TRP A 408 28.77 -2.95 -22.20
CA TRP A 408 28.09 -4.06 -22.86
C TRP A 408 28.67 -5.44 -22.52
N THR A 409 29.94 -5.50 -22.15
CA THR A 409 30.58 -6.74 -21.69
C THR A 409 30.17 -7.06 -20.26
N ASN A 410 29.96 -6.03 -19.44
CA ASN A 410 29.68 -6.15 -18.01
C ASN A 410 28.18 -6.19 -17.68
N LEU A 411 27.28 -5.76 -18.57
CA LEU A 411 25.83 -5.94 -18.40
C LEU A 411 25.52 -7.43 -18.28
N SER A 412 24.86 -7.85 -17.19
CA SER A 412 24.70 -9.27 -16.84
C SER A 412 23.70 -10.00 -17.76
N ASP A 413 23.85 -11.31 -17.90
CA ASP A 413 22.88 -12.11 -18.68
C ASP A 413 21.49 -12.10 -18.00
N VAL A 414 21.43 -11.96 -16.67
CA VAL A 414 20.17 -11.78 -15.92
C VAL A 414 19.48 -10.48 -16.35
N ALA A 415 20.20 -9.35 -16.33
CA ALA A 415 19.68 -8.06 -16.76
C ALA A 415 19.20 -8.10 -18.22
N ILE A 416 19.99 -8.69 -19.12
CA ILE A 416 19.64 -8.83 -20.54
C ILE A 416 18.35 -9.63 -20.74
N ASN A 417 18.14 -10.68 -19.96
CA ASN A 417 16.98 -11.56 -20.08
C ASN A 417 15.69 -10.93 -19.53
N LEU A 418 15.78 -9.88 -18.72
CA LEU A 418 14.63 -9.11 -18.21
C LEU A 418 14.18 -8.02 -19.20
N LEU A 419 15.05 -7.57 -20.11
CA LEU A 419 14.72 -6.46 -21.01
C LEU A 419 13.57 -6.83 -21.96
N PRO A 420 12.61 -5.91 -22.19
CA PRO A 420 11.59 -6.07 -23.22
C PRO A 420 12.17 -6.38 -24.59
N ALA A 421 11.47 -7.19 -25.38
CA ALA A 421 11.95 -7.62 -26.69
C ALA A 421 12.21 -6.45 -27.65
N ASP A 422 11.45 -5.37 -27.54
CA ASP A 422 11.60 -4.15 -28.32
C ASP A 422 12.75 -3.27 -27.83
N VAL A 423 13.04 -3.25 -26.53
CA VAL A 423 14.26 -2.63 -25.97
C VAL A 423 15.49 -3.41 -26.43
N LEU A 424 15.50 -4.74 -26.22
CA LEU A 424 16.61 -5.61 -26.59
C LEU A 424 16.94 -5.54 -28.09
N ALA A 425 15.94 -5.44 -28.96
CA ALA A 425 16.12 -5.35 -30.41
C ALA A 425 16.88 -4.09 -30.88
N GLN A 426 16.98 -3.06 -30.03
CA GLN A 426 17.69 -1.82 -30.32
C GLN A 426 19.15 -1.82 -29.84
N LEU A 427 19.54 -2.79 -29.00
CA LEU A 427 20.88 -2.89 -28.43
C LEU A 427 21.89 -3.49 -29.42
N PRO A 428 23.21 -3.41 -29.18
CA PRO A 428 24.22 -4.02 -30.06
C PRO A 428 23.99 -5.52 -30.31
N GLU A 429 24.30 -6.01 -31.52
CA GLU A 429 24.08 -7.42 -31.90
C GLU A 429 24.75 -8.42 -30.94
N GLU A 430 25.89 -8.03 -30.35
CA GLU A 430 26.62 -8.86 -29.38
C GLU A 430 25.87 -9.03 -28.05
N VAL A 431 25.10 -8.03 -27.63
CA VAL A 431 24.22 -8.09 -26.44
C VAL A 431 22.99 -8.92 -26.77
N GLN A 432 22.36 -8.68 -27.92
CA GLN A 432 21.22 -9.48 -28.39
C GLN A 432 21.55 -10.97 -28.47
N ALA A 433 22.78 -11.32 -28.88
CA ALA A 433 23.24 -12.70 -28.98
C ALA A 433 23.43 -13.40 -27.63
N ARG A 434 23.39 -12.67 -26.51
CA ARG A 434 23.48 -13.22 -25.14
C ARG A 434 22.11 -13.57 -24.56
N ALA A 435 21.03 -12.94 -25.04
CA ALA A 435 19.68 -13.22 -24.58
C ALA A 435 19.26 -14.69 -24.84
N GLY A 436 18.61 -15.30 -23.86
CA GLY A 436 18.09 -16.68 -23.92
C GLY A 436 19.15 -17.79 -23.83
N LYS A 437 20.37 -17.45 -23.40
CA LYS A 437 21.40 -18.41 -22.95
C LYS A 437 21.42 -18.48 -21.42
#